data_AF-A0A4R7HWT5-F1
#
_entry.id   AF-A0A4R7HWT5-F1
#
_cell.length_a   1.000
_cell.length_b   1.000
_cell.length_c   1.000
_cell.angle_alpha   90.00
_cell.angle_beta   90.00
_cell.angle_gamma   90.00
#
_symmetry.space_group_name_H-M   'P 1'
#
loop_
_entity.id
_entity.type
_entity.pdbx_description
1 polymer ?
#
loop_
_entity_poly.entity_id
_entity_poly.type
_entity_poly.pdbx_seq_one_letter_code
_entity_poly.pdbx_strand_id
1 'polypeptide(L)'
;MTDRHDPAGPNPDSVRPALSVEPDDVPSTVPDGYRIVPLTREVLLDTTVVRAAAGVVIGLLVLAWPTRTNAVLGVLVGVGFVVYSTLSLIDGIRRGRPRADLVLSGAGAALGLLLMLDIGNAHSNVGRLAGVGLVGMAIHQLTRRRGAPKRETIAVAGAFAALGALTFAFPSQVIATSTSLVAALWVVIGVIAIVTTLDARRPGTVGYTGAVEAIGSWLEAQSATIDHRDELADRLTYAGVGAQSRVVRYLLLMTFAAAIASGGIIADSTAVVIGAMLIAPLMTPLMGMAMSLGMGWPNRLARAAGIAGAGILLAIAIGLVLGWTAPVVIDTAVNTQITSRIEPNVLDLIIAVAAGGAGAYGLSRPDVSDALPGVAIAISLVPPLAVSGIGISQGDATAASGALLLFGTNAVAILLVGGFTFVVTGVVPTYRVAEGQRRVTTSLAAVIALAAMVVGALLLNGQQAATDLVNRSTLETTVDEWLDDSGPRVLSITNDRNHVDVDLVGELDDVPDVDDLAADLTEALGRDTTVDVRIRLETTLSGG
;
A
#
# COMPACT_ATOMS: atom_id res chain seq x y z
N MET A 1 67.76 56.72 38.97
CA MET A 1 67.67 56.50 40.43
C MET A 1 66.58 55.47 40.64
N THR A 2 66.96 54.28 41.15
CA THR A 2 66.19 53.29 41.97
C THR A 2 64.81 52.83 41.48
N ASP A 3 64.42 51.54 41.41
CA ASP A 3 65.03 50.25 41.73
C ASP A 3 64.12 49.12 41.15
N ARG A 4 64.64 47.89 41.14
CA ARG A 4 64.11 46.62 40.58
C ARG A 4 62.78 46.09 41.19
N HIS A 5 61.99 45.32 40.43
CA HIS A 5 61.88 43.84 40.47
C HIS A 5 60.59 43.31 39.80
N ASP A 6 60.71 42.07 39.29
CA ASP A 6 59.78 41.27 38.46
C ASP A 6 58.93 40.32 39.36
N PRO A 7 58.25 39.27 38.85
CA PRO A 7 56.84 39.12 38.43
C PRO A 7 55.94 38.32 39.41
N ALA A 8 54.61 38.32 39.23
CA ALA A 8 53.70 37.36 39.90
C ALA A 8 52.45 37.03 39.05
N GLY A 9 52.15 35.74 38.94
CA GLY A 9 51.11 35.12 38.10
C GLY A 9 49.66 35.30 38.57
N PRO A 10 48.71 34.56 37.97
CA PRO A 10 47.29 34.88 37.99
C PRO A 10 46.60 34.51 39.32
N ASN A 11 45.71 35.39 39.78
CA ASN A 11 44.88 35.19 40.97
C ASN A 11 43.72 34.20 40.67
N PRO A 12 43.40 33.19 41.51
CA PRO A 12 42.49 32.09 41.17
C PRO A 12 40.99 32.35 41.42
N ASP A 13 40.57 33.56 41.77
CA ASP A 13 39.21 33.80 42.30
C ASP A 13 38.11 34.07 41.26
N SER A 14 38.24 33.54 40.04
CA SER A 14 37.14 33.55 39.06
C SER A 14 36.21 32.36 39.23
N VAL A 15 35.49 32.30 40.36
CA VAL A 15 34.29 31.46 40.50
C VAL A 15 33.18 32.34 41.12
N ARG A 16 32.15 32.61 40.31
CA ARG A 16 30.89 33.35 40.57
C ARG A 16 30.13 32.79 41.81
N PRO A 17 29.01 33.38 42.35
CA PRO A 17 28.05 34.31 41.73
C PRO A 17 27.36 35.36 42.67
N ALA A 18 26.68 36.37 42.10
CA ALA A 18 25.42 36.95 42.63
C ALA A 18 24.94 38.10 41.72
N LEU A 19 23.95 37.83 40.86
CA LEU A 19 22.99 38.85 40.43
C LEU A 19 21.69 38.51 41.13
N SER A 20 21.42 39.23 42.22
CA SER A 20 20.12 39.30 42.88
C SER A 20 19.16 40.02 41.95
N VAL A 21 18.24 39.28 41.34
CA VAL A 21 17.07 39.83 40.65
C VAL A 21 15.92 39.78 41.67
N GLU A 22 15.33 40.93 41.95
CA GLU A 22 14.13 41.08 42.79
C GLU A 22 12.94 40.28 42.21
N PRO A 23 12.04 39.71 43.05
CA PRO A 23 11.05 38.73 42.57
C PRO A 23 9.83 39.29 41.82
N ASP A 24 9.73 40.60 41.60
CA ASP A 24 8.45 41.23 41.20
C ASP A 24 8.42 41.85 39.79
N ASP A 25 9.47 41.69 38.97
CA ASP A 25 9.54 42.28 37.62
C ASP A 25 9.73 41.24 36.48
N VAL A 26 9.19 40.03 36.65
CA VAL A 26 9.00 39.10 35.53
C VAL A 26 7.58 39.27 34.99
N PRO A 27 7.38 39.68 33.72
CA PRO A 27 6.06 39.67 33.11
C PRO A 27 5.47 38.25 33.22
N SER A 28 4.38 38.10 33.96
CA SER A 28 3.68 36.84 34.20
C SER A 28 2.89 36.37 32.97
N THR A 29 3.54 36.30 31.81
CA THR A 29 2.99 35.72 30.59
C THR A 29 3.95 34.66 30.06
N VAL A 30 4.31 33.72 30.93
CA VAL A 30 4.65 32.37 30.47
C VAL A 30 3.30 31.67 30.27
N PRO A 31 2.92 31.27 29.05
CA PRO A 31 1.73 30.44 28.86
C PRO A 31 1.91 29.20 29.72
N ASP A 32 0.97 28.95 30.64
CA ASP A 32 1.00 27.80 31.55
C ASP A 32 1.42 26.55 30.79
N GLY A 33 2.55 25.98 31.23
CA GLY A 33 3.13 24.78 30.65
C GLY A 33 2.11 23.64 30.63
N TYR A 34 2.26 22.79 29.61
CA TYR A 34 1.61 21.50 29.43
C TYR A 34 1.29 20.79 30.77
N ARG A 35 0.11 21.06 31.36
CA ARG A 35 -0.45 20.21 32.38
C ARG A 35 -0.98 18.97 31.66
N ILE A 36 -0.24 17.87 31.76
CA ILE A 36 -0.70 16.56 31.32
C ILE A 36 -2.00 16.29 32.08
N VAL A 37 -3.14 16.35 31.38
CA VAL A 37 -4.43 15.98 31.96
C VAL A 37 -4.33 14.49 32.29
N PRO A 38 -4.48 14.06 33.55
CA PRO A 38 -4.43 12.65 33.88
C PRO A 38 -5.56 11.92 33.12
N LEU A 39 -5.25 10.76 32.55
CA LEU A 39 -6.22 9.86 31.93
C LEU A 39 -7.26 9.42 32.98
N THR A 40 -8.35 10.20 33.11
CA THR A 40 -9.46 9.88 34.00
C THR A 40 -10.43 8.92 33.31
N ARG A 41 -11.14 8.12 34.11
CA ARG A 41 -12.16 7.18 33.62
C ARG A 41 -13.25 7.86 32.78
N GLU A 42 -13.53 9.13 33.06
CA GLU A 42 -14.50 9.95 32.33
C GLU A 42 -14.03 10.31 30.90
N VAL A 43 -12.72 10.47 30.69
CA VAL A 43 -12.14 10.74 29.37
C VAL A 43 -12.16 9.47 28.49
N LEU A 44 -11.95 8.30 29.09
CA LEU A 44 -11.99 7.01 28.40
C LEU A 44 -13.41 6.55 28.02
N LEU A 45 -14.44 7.02 28.76
CA LEU A 45 -15.85 6.70 28.51
C LEU A 45 -16.59 7.74 27.66
N ASP A 46 -15.87 8.71 27.08
CA ASP A 46 -16.45 9.67 26.14
C ASP A 46 -17.07 8.92 24.95
N THR A 47 -18.31 9.26 24.60
CA THR A 47 -19.03 8.67 23.46
C THR A 47 -18.27 8.74 22.14
N THR A 48 -17.42 9.75 21.94
CA THR A 48 -16.58 9.92 20.75
C THR A 48 -15.42 8.92 20.75
N VAL A 49 -14.74 8.78 21.89
CA VAL A 49 -13.64 7.81 22.09
C VAL A 49 -14.17 6.39 22.00
N VAL A 50 -15.32 6.11 22.62
CA VAL A 50 -15.98 4.79 22.58
C VAL A 50 -16.45 4.44 21.18
N ARG A 51 -17.04 5.37 20.41
CA ARG A 51 -17.42 5.15 19.00
C ARG A 51 -16.21 4.93 18.10
N ALA A 52 -15.15 5.71 18.29
CA ALA A 52 -13.92 5.56 17.55
C ALA A 52 -13.22 4.22 17.86
N ALA A 53 -13.16 3.82 19.14
CA ALA A 53 -12.64 2.52 19.57
C ALA A 53 -13.49 1.36 19.03
N ALA A 54 -14.81 1.46 19.07
CA ALA A 54 -15.69 0.48 18.44
C ALA A 54 -15.46 0.40 16.92
N GLY A 55 -15.26 1.54 16.25
CA GLY A 55 -14.89 1.60 14.84
C GLY A 55 -13.57 0.92 14.52
N VAL A 56 -12.55 1.10 15.38
CA VAL A 56 -11.26 0.40 15.27
C VAL A 56 -11.44 -1.11 15.41
N VAL A 57 -12.18 -1.57 16.43
CA VAL A 57 -12.44 -3.00 16.64
C VAL A 57 -13.18 -3.60 15.45
N ILE A 58 -14.21 -2.92 14.93
CA ILE A 58 -14.95 -3.37 13.74
C ILE A 58 -14.01 -3.44 12.53
N GLY A 59 -13.19 -2.42 12.29
CA GLY A 59 -12.24 -2.42 11.19
C GLY A 59 -11.21 -3.56 11.29
N LEU A 60 -10.71 -3.85 12.49
CA LEU A 60 -9.80 -4.99 12.73
C LEU A 60 -10.48 -6.34 12.49
N LEU A 61 -11.76 -6.48 12.88
CA LEU A 61 -12.53 -7.71 12.63
C LEU A 61 -12.77 -7.92 11.13
N VAL A 62 -13.03 -6.84 10.38
CA VAL A 62 -13.16 -6.90 8.92
C VAL A 62 -11.85 -7.36 8.27
N LEU A 63 -10.71 -6.85 8.74
CA LEU A 63 -9.38 -7.24 8.27
C LEU A 63 -9.03 -8.69 8.62
N ALA A 64 -9.46 -9.17 9.79
CA ALA A 64 -9.22 -10.55 10.23
C ALA A 64 -10.00 -11.58 9.41
N TRP A 65 -11.21 -11.24 8.95
CA TRP A 65 -12.06 -12.16 8.18
C TRP A 65 -12.68 -11.50 6.93
N PRO A 66 -11.89 -11.26 5.87
CA PRO A 66 -12.35 -10.55 4.67
C PRO A 66 -13.47 -11.29 3.94
N THR A 67 -13.34 -12.62 3.79
CA THR A 67 -14.30 -13.47 3.07
C THR A 67 -15.68 -13.48 3.72
N ARG A 68 -15.74 -13.66 5.05
CA ARG A 68 -16.99 -13.61 5.80
C ARG A 68 -17.61 -12.22 5.78
N THR A 69 -16.79 -11.18 5.89
CA THR A 69 -17.28 -9.79 5.84
C THR A 69 -17.93 -9.49 4.50
N ASN A 70 -17.31 -9.89 3.39
CA ASN A 70 -17.85 -9.66 2.05
C ASN A 70 -19.19 -10.38 1.84
N ALA A 71 -19.34 -11.61 2.35
CA ALA A 71 -20.61 -12.33 2.29
C ALA A 71 -21.71 -11.59 3.07
N VAL A 72 -21.42 -11.11 4.27
CA VAL A 72 -22.36 -10.32 5.09
C VAL A 72 -22.73 -9.01 4.40
N LEU A 73 -21.76 -8.30 3.82
CA LEU A 73 -22.01 -7.08 3.04
C LEU A 73 -22.93 -7.34 1.83
N GLY A 74 -22.71 -8.44 1.11
CA GLY A 74 -23.57 -8.84 -0.01
C GLY A 74 -25.03 -9.02 0.41
N VAL A 75 -25.27 -9.69 1.55
CA VAL A 75 -26.61 -9.87 2.12
C VAL A 75 -27.22 -8.54 2.54
N LEU A 76 -26.47 -7.66 3.21
CA LEU A 76 -26.96 -6.33 3.62
C LEU A 76 -27.35 -5.46 2.42
N VAL A 77 -26.56 -5.49 1.34
CA VAL A 77 -26.89 -4.80 0.08
C VAL A 77 -28.15 -5.40 -0.55
N GLY A 78 -28.29 -6.73 -0.54
CA GLY A 78 -29.50 -7.43 -0.98
C GLY A 78 -30.75 -6.98 -0.23
N VAL A 79 -30.68 -6.95 1.12
CA VAL A 79 -31.76 -6.41 1.99
C VAL A 79 -32.08 -4.97 1.62
N GLY A 80 -31.07 -4.12 1.46
CA GLY A 80 -31.24 -2.71 1.09
C GLY A 80 -31.97 -2.55 -0.24
N PHE A 81 -31.62 -3.34 -1.25
CA PHE A 81 -32.30 -3.37 -2.55
C PHE A 81 -33.77 -3.78 -2.42
N VAL A 82 -34.06 -4.87 -1.68
CA VAL A 82 -35.45 -5.32 -1.44
C VAL A 82 -36.25 -4.22 -0.75
N VAL A 83 -35.71 -3.59 0.28
CA VAL A 83 -36.39 -2.52 1.03
C VAL A 83 -36.63 -1.31 0.13
N TYR A 84 -35.60 -0.82 -0.55
CA TYR A 84 -35.69 0.34 -1.45
C TYR A 84 -36.69 0.11 -2.58
N SER A 85 -36.59 -1.03 -3.26
CA SER A 85 -37.49 -1.40 -4.35
C SER A 85 -38.92 -1.60 -3.90
N THR A 86 -39.14 -2.14 -2.69
CA THR A 86 -40.48 -2.29 -2.11
C THR A 86 -41.08 -0.92 -1.80
N LEU A 87 -40.30 -0.02 -1.20
CA LEU A 87 -40.73 1.35 -0.91
C LEU A 87 -41.00 2.15 -2.20
N SER A 88 -40.16 2.00 -3.23
CA SER A 88 -40.36 2.67 -4.52
C SER A 88 -41.57 2.10 -5.27
N LEU A 89 -41.85 0.80 -5.13
CA LEU A 89 -43.04 0.16 -5.68
C LEU A 89 -44.30 0.71 -5.00
N ILE A 90 -44.32 0.77 -3.66
CA ILE A 90 -45.45 1.32 -2.89
C ILE A 90 -45.69 2.79 -3.25
N ASP A 91 -44.62 3.59 -3.34
CA ASP A 91 -44.71 5.00 -3.70
C ASP A 91 -45.15 5.21 -5.16
N GLY A 92 -44.67 4.35 -6.07
CA GLY A 92 -45.04 4.35 -7.48
C GLY A 92 -46.52 4.02 -7.72
N ILE A 93 -47.07 3.04 -6.98
CA ILE A 93 -48.50 2.69 -7.00
C ILE A 93 -49.33 3.85 -6.46
N ARG A 94 -48.90 4.47 -5.34
CA ARG A 94 -49.63 5.59 -4.72
C ARG A 94 -49.66 6.85 -5.59
N ARG A 95 -48.62 7.11 -6.38
CA ARG A 95 -48.49 8.32 -7.20
C ARG A 95 -48.85 8.14 -8.68
N GLY A 96 -49.34 6.96 -9.09
CA GLY A 96 -49.75 6.69 -10.48
C GLY A 96 -48.60 6.79 -11.49
N ARG A 97 -47.38 6.39 -11.10
CA ARG A 97 -46.19 6.45 -11.97
C ARG A 97 -46.27 5.49 -13.17
N PRO A 98 -45.58 5.79 -14.29
CA PRO A 98 -45.62 4.98 -15.50
C PRO A 98 -45.17 3.53 -15.25
N ARG A 99 -45.71 2.57 -16.02
CA ARG A 99 -45.44 1.12 -15.90
C ARG A 99 -43.95 0.77 -15.89
N ALA A 100 -43.10 1.57 -16.54
CA ALA A 100 -41.65 1.38 -16.56
C ALA A 100 -41.01 1.46 -15.15
N ASP A 101 -41.47 2.39 -14.30
CA ASP A 101 -40.91 2.57 -12.94
C ASP A 101 -41.31 1.41 -12.01
N LEU A 102 -42.51 0.85 -12.22
CA LEU A 102 -43.00 -0.33 -11.50
C LEU A 102 -42.22 -1.59 -11.88
N VAL A 103 -41.93 -1.77 -13.18
CA VAL A 103 -41.10 -2.89 -13.66
C VAL A 103 -39.67 -2.77 -13.14
N LEU A 104 -39.09 -1.56 -13.12
CA LEU A 104 -37.75 -1.32 -12.58
C LEU A 104 -37.68 -1.59 -11.07
N SER A 105 -38.74 -1.22 -10.34
CA SER A 105 -38.85 -1.49 -8.89
C SER A 105 -38.97 -3.00 -8.63
N GLY A 106 -39.80 -3.71 -9.38
CA GLY A 106 -39.92 -5.17 -9.29
C GLY A 106 -38.62 -5.92 -9.63
N ALA A 107 -37.91 -5.48 -10.67
CA ALA A 107 -36.60 -6.03 -11.04
C ALA A 107 -35.56 -5.81 -9.92
N GLY A 108 -35.54 -4.64 -9.29
CA GLY A 108 -34.65 -4.37 -8.15
C GLY A 108 -34.95 -5.22 -6.92
N ALA A 109 -36.23 -5.51 -6.63
CA ALA A 109 -36.62 -6.40 -5.54
C ALA A 109 -36.21 -7.86 -5.81
N ALA A 110 -36.42 -8.36 -7.04
CA ALA A 110 -36.00 -9.69 -7.45
C ALA A 110 -34.48 -9.84 -7.39
N LEU A 111 -33.74 -8.82 -7.82
CA LEU A 111 -32.28 -8.78 -7.73
C LEU A 111 -31.80 -8.80 -6.27
N GLY A 112 -32.41 -8.01 -5.39
CA GLY A 112 -32.10 -8.02 -3.96
C GLY A 112 -32.37 -9.38 -3.30
N LEU A 113 -33.47 -10.05 -3.67
CA LEU A 113 -33.80 -11.38 -3.17
C LEU A 113 -32.78 -12.44 -3.63
N LEU A 114 -32.35 -12.35 -4.89
CA LEU A 114 -31.36 -13.25 -5.48
C LEU A 114 -29.99 -13.10 -4.80
N LEU A 115 -29.61 -11.86 -4.47
CA LEU A 115 -28.41 -11.57 -3.67
C LEU A 115 -28.49 -12.12 -2.24
N MET A 116 -29.68 -12.21 -1.64
CA MET A 116 -29.86 -12.76 -0.29
C MET A 116 -29.85 -14.30 -0.27
N LEU A 117 -30.35 -14.95 -1.32
CA LEU A 117 -30.46 -16.41 -1.39
C LEU A 117 -29.14 -17.09 -1.79
N ASP A 118 -28.33 -16.45 -2.63
CA ASP A 118 -27.01 -16.95 -3.01
C ASP A 118 -25.90 -16.29 -2.17
N ILE A 119 -25.89 -16.58 -0.87
CA ILE A 119 -24.94 -15.98 0.09
C ILE A 119 -23.48 -16.25 -0.32
N GLY A 120 -23.22 -17.41 -0.94
CA GLY A 120 -21.91 -17.81 -1.45
C GLY A 120 -21.39 -16.86 -2.53
N ASN A 121 -22.23 -16.44 -3.47
CA ASN A 121 -21.83 -15.56 -4.58
C ASN A 121 -22.38 -14.12 -4.48
N ALA A 122 -23.09 -13.78 -3.41
CA ALA A 122 -23.71 -12.46 -3.23
C ALA A 122 -22.72 -11.31 -3.47
N HIS A 123 -21.51 -11.45 -2.92
CA HIS A 123 -20.43 -10.49 -3.11
C HIS A 123 -19.97 -10.41 -4.59
N SER A 124 -19.81 -11.55 -5.28
CA SER A 124 -19.46 -11.59 -6.72
C SER A 124 -20.53 -10.90 -7.58
N ASN A 125 -21.81 -11.13 -7.29
CA ASN A 125 -22.93 -10.54 -8.03
C ASN A 125 -23.04 -9.03 -7.78
N VAL A 126 -22.87 -8.57 -6.54
CA VAL A 126 -22.80 -7.15 -6.20
C VAL A 126 -21.65 -6.46 -6.96
N GLY A 127 -20.49 -7.10 -7.04
CA GLY A 127 -19.33 -6.57 -7.76
C GLY A 127 -19.60 -6.40 -9.26
N ARG A 128 -20.20 -7.40 -9.90
CA ARG A 128 -20.56 -7.30 -11.33
C ARG A 128 -21.55 -6.18 -11.60
N LEU A 129 -22.56 -6.03 -10.76
CA LEU A 129 -23.54 -4.93 -10.87
C LEU A 129 -22.88 -3.56 -10.70
N ALA A 130 -21.99 -3.42 -9.72
CA ALA A 130 -21.21 -2.20 -9.53
C ALA A 130 -20.33 -1.90 -10.75
N GLY A 131 -19.68 -2.91 -11.32
CA GLY A 131 -18.89 -2.80 -12.55
C GLY A 131 -19.70 -2.27 -13.73
N VAL A 132 -20.87 -2.86 -14.00
CA VAL A 132 -21.81 -2.38 -15.04
C VAL A 132 -22.23 -0.93 -14.78
N GLY A 133 -22.53 -0.57 -13.53
CA GLY A 133 -22.89 0.79 -13.14
C GLY A 133 -21.78 1.81 -13.44
N LEU A 134 -20.53 1.47 -13.14
CA LEU A 134 -19.36 2.32 -13.40
C LEU A 134 -19.12 2.52 -14.90
N VAL A 135 -19.25 1.45 -15.71
CA VAL A 135 -19.18 1.55 -17.18
C VAL A 135 -20.34 2.42 -17.70
N GLY A 136 -21.55 2.27 -17.13
CA GLY A 136 -22.69 3.13 -17.43
C GLY A 136 -22.42 4.60 -17.13
N MET A 137 -21.79 4.91 -15.99
CA MET A 137 -21.38 6.28 -15.65
C MET A 137 -20.34 6.85 -16.62
N ALA A 138 -19.40 6.03 -17.09
CA ALA A 138 -18.42 6.43 -18.10
C ALA A 138 -19.10 6.81 -19.42
N ILE A 139 -20.02 5.97 -19.90
CA ILE A 139 -20.82 6.22 -21.12
C ILE A 139 -21.69 7.46 -20.94
N HIS A 140 -22.34 7.61 -19.79
CA HIS A 140 -23.18 8.77 -19.47
C HIS A 140 -22.36 10.07 -19.48
N GLN A 141 -21.15 10.07 -18.92
CA GLN A 141 -20.28 11.26 -18.93
C GLN A 141 -19.86 11.68 -20.34
N LEU A 142 -19.63 10.71 -21.24
CA LEU A 142 -19.28 10.97 -22.63
C LEU A 142 -20.46 11.48 -23.46
N THR A 143 -21.67 11.02 -23.15
CA THR A 143 -22.89 11.31 -23.94
C THR A 143 -23.65 12.55 -23.49
N ARG A 144 -23.52 13.00 -22.22
CA ARG A 144 -24.30 14.13 -21.69
C ARG A 144 -23.92 15.51 -22.24
N ARG A 145 -22.82 15.64 -22.99
CA ARG A 145 -22.34 16.94 -23.50
C ARG A 145 -22.60 17.08 -25.00
N ARG A 146 -23.30 18.17 -25.38
CA ARG A 146 -23.39 18.63 -26.77
C ARG A 146 -22.06 19.27 -27.18
N GLY A 147 -21.13 18.47 -27.70
CA GLY A 147 -19.83 18.92 -28.23
C GLY A 147 -18.70 17.89 -28.04
N ALA A 148 -17.55 18.10 -28.70
CA ALA A 148 -16.40 17.20 -28.58
C ALA A 148 -15.89 17.16 -27.12
N PRO A 149 -15.68 15.96 -26.54
CA PRO A 149 -15.24 15.84 -25.15
C PRO A 149 -13.81 16.35 -24.99
N LYS A 150 -13.57 17.12 -23.91
CA LYS A 150 -12.21 17.57 -23.55
C LYS A 150 -11.36 16.35 -23.14
N ARG A 151 -10.04 16.41 -23.36
CA ARG A 151 -9.09 15.34 -22.95
C ARG A 151 -9.28 14.88 -21.51
N GLU A 152 -9.59 15.80 -20.60
CA GLU A 152 -9.84 15.52 -19.18
C GLU A 152 -11.10 14.66 -18.96
N THR A 153 -12.19 14.94 -19.68
CA THR A 153 -13.43 14.15 -19.60
C THR A 153 -13.23 12.75 -20.17
N ILE A 154 -12.41 12.62 -21.21
CA ILE A 154 -12.03 11.32 -21.77
C ILE A 154 -11.19 10.53 -20.76
N ALA A 155 -10.24 11.17 -20.07
CA ALA A 155 -9.42 10.52 -19.04
C ALA A 155 -10.26 10.03 -17.85
N VAL A 156 -11.19 10.86 -17.36
CA VAL A 156 -12.10 10.48 -16.26
C VAL A 156 -13.05 9.36 -16.70
N ALA A 157 -13.66 9.46 -17.87
CA ALA A 157 -14.51 8.39 -18.39
C ALA A 157 -13.73 7.09 -18.63
N GLY A 158 -12.48 7.19 -19.12
CA GLY A 158 -11.58 6.05 -19.26
C GLY A 158 -11.25 5.40 -17.92
N ALA A 159 -11.04 6.18 -16.86
CA ALA A 159 -10.82 5.67 -15.51
C ALA A 159 -12.06 4.92 -14.98
N PHE A 160 -13.26 5.49 -15.14
CA PHE A 160 -14.51 4.82 -14.75
C PHE A 160 -14.78 3.55 -15.56
N ALA A 161 -14.51 3.56 -16.86
CA ALA A 161 -14.65 2.40 -17.72
C ALA A 161 -13.66 1.28 -17.35
N ALA A 162 -12.40 1.63 -17.10
CA ALA A 162 -11.37 0.69 -16.67
C ALA A 162 -11.70 0.08 -15.31
N LEU A 163 -12.07 0.91 -14.33
CA LEU A 163 -12.48 0.44 -13.00
C LEU A 163 -13.75 -0.42 -13.08
N GLY A 164 -14.72 -0.03 -13.89
CA GLY A 164 -15.95 -0.78 -14.11
C GLY A 164 -15.71 -2.14 -14.76
N ALA A 165 -14.88 -2.19 -15.80
CA ALA A 165 -14.46 -3.43 -16.46
C ALA A 165 -13.70 -4.35 -15.50
N LEU A 166 -12.79 -3.79 -14.69
CA LEU A 166 -12.04 -4.54 -13.69
C LEU A 166 -12.96 -5.14 -12.63
N THR A 167 -13.88 -4.33 -12.09
CA THR A 167 -14.85 -4.77 -11.06
C THR A 167 -15.79 -5.82 -11.61
N PHE A 168 -16.14 -5.74 -12.90
CA PHE A 168 -16.98 -6.74 -13.56
C PHE A 168 -16.25 -8.07 -13.78
N ALA A 169 -14.99 -8.01 -14.24
CA ALA A 169 -14.19 -9.20 -14.51
C ALA A 169 -13.76 -9.92 -13.22
N PHE A 170 -13.45 -9.16 -12.16
CA PHE A 170 -12.86 -9.67 -10.91
C PHE A 170 -13.64 -9.22 -9.66
N PRO A 171 -14.94 -9.52 -9.55
CA PRO A 171 -15.81 -8.91 -8.56
C PRO A 171 -15.46 -9.30 -7.11
N SER A 172 -15.13 -10.57 -6.87
CA SER A 172 -14.81 -11.08 -5.53
C SER A 172 -13.55 -10.44 -4.96
N GLN A 173 -12.54 -10.33 -5.80
CA GLN A 173 -11.24 -9.76 -5.51
C GLN A 173 -11.29 -8.24 -5.32
N VAL A 174 -11.95 -7.51 -6.23
CA VAL A 174 -12.09 -6.06 -6.11
C VAL A 174 -12.86 -5.69 -4.84
N ILE A 175 -13.92 -6.43 -4.51
CA ILE A 175 -14.67 -6.21 -3.27
C ILE A 175 -13.81 -6.53 -2.07
N ALA A 176 -13.12 -7.67 -2.03
CA ALA A 176 -12.27 -8.03 -0.90
C ALA A 176 -11.18 -7.00 -0.62
N THR A 177 -10.48 -6.55 -1.66
CA THR A 177 -9.44 -5.52 -1.53
C THR A 177 -10.05 -4.18 -1.11
N SER A 178 -11.18 -3.78 -1.68
CA SER A 178 -11.87 -2.52 -1.33
C SER A 178 -12.37 -2.52 0.11
N THR A 179 -13.01 -3.60 0.55
CA THR A 179 -13.48 -3.78 1.93
C THR A 179 -12.32 -3.71 2.92
N SER A 180 -11.20 -4.38 2.60
CA SER A 180 -10.00 -4.39 3.44
C SER A 180 -9.35 -3.00 3.52
N LEU A 181 -9.25 -2.29 2.39
CA LEU A 181 -8.75 -0.91 2.35
C LEU A 181 -9.62 0.05 3.17
N VAL A 182 -10.95 -0.03 3.00
CA VAL A 182 -11.90 0.80 3.75
C VAL A 182 -11.79 0.50 5.25
N ALA A 183 -11.71 -0.77 5.64
CA ALA A 183 -11.56 -1.17 7.03
C ALA A 183 -10.24 -0.69 7.64
N ALA A 184 -9.12 -0.84 6.92
CA ALA A 184 -7.82 -0.32 7.35
C ALA A 184 -7.85 1.21 7.53
N LEU A 185 -8.43 1.93 6.56
CA LEU A 185 -8.60 3.37 6.66
C LEU A 185 -9.47 3.76 7.86
N TRP A 186 -10.53 2.98 8.12
CA TRP A 186 -11.41 3.20 9.27
C TRP A 186 -10.71 2.99 10.61
N VAL A 187 -9.83 1.98 10.71
CA VAL A 187 -8.96 1.78 11.89
C VAL A 187 -8.07 2.98 12.09
N VAL A 188 -7.39 3.45 11.04
CA VAL A 188 -6.50 4.61 11.11
C VAL A 188 -7.26 5.87 11.53
N ILE A 189 -8.42 6.13 10.93
CA ILE A 189 -9.28 7.27 11.28
C ILE A 189 -9.76 7.16 12.74
N GLY A 190 -10.15 5.96 13.19
CA GLY A 190 -10.59 5.74 14.56
C GLY A 190 -9.47 5.98 15.58
N VAL A 191 -8.25 5.51 15.30
CA VAL A 191 -7.08 5.78 16.16
C VAL A 191 -6.76 7.26 16.18
N ILE A 192 -6.74 7.93 15.03
CA ILE A 192 -6.53 9.38 14.93
C ILE A 192 -7.60 10.11 15.73
N ALA A 193 -8.88 9.74 15.59
CA ALA A 193 -9.98 10.34 16.33
C ALA A 193 -9.80 10.19 17.85
N ILE A 194 -9.37 9.02 18.34
CA ILE A 194 -9.07 8.83 19.77
C ILE A 194 -7.94 9.77 20.20
N VAL A 195 -6.82 9.78 19.48
CA VAL A 195 -5.65 10.60 19.80
C VAL A 195 -5.99 12.09 19.78
N THR A 196 -6.70 12.57 18.77
CA THR A 196 -7.08 13.98 18.66
C THR A 196 -8.09 14.38 19.72
N THR A 197 -9.05 13.53 20.08
CA THR A 197 -10.02 13.82 21.15
C THR A 197 -9.34 13.88 22.52
N LEU A 198 -8.31 13.05 22.73
CA LEU A 198 -7.47 13.09 23.92
C LEU A 198 -6.59 14.36 23.98
N ASP A 199 -6.02 14.78 22.84
CA ASP A 199 -5.15 15.97 22.74
C ASP A 199 -5.94 17.30 22.75
N ALA A 200 -7.18 17.32 22.23
CA ALA A 200 -8.02 18.51 22.12
C ALA A 200 -8.61 19.00 23.45
N ARG A 201 -8.49 18.24 24.55
CA ARG A 201 -8.97 18.62 25.90
C ARG A 201 -7.91 19.35 26.74
N ARG A 202 -6.94 20.03 26.09
CA ARG A 202 -6.13 21.08 26.72
C ARG A 202 -7.07 22.17 27.28
N PRO A 203 -6.77 22.80 28.43
CA PRO A 203 -7.66 23.80 29.01
C PRO A 203 -7.92 24.96 28.03
N GLY A 204 -9.19 25.17 27.61
CA GLY A 204 -9.59 26.34 26.81
C GLY A 204 -10.41 26.09 25.54
N THR A 205 -10.71 24.85 25.15
CA THR A 205 -11.41 24.51 23.90
C THR A 205 -12.87 24.07 24.10
N VAL A 206 -13.73 24.48 23.16
CA VAL A 206 -15.19 24.29 23.16
C VAL A 206 -15.56 22.80 23.04
N GLY A 207 -16.58 22.34 23.76
CA GLY A 207 -17.05 20.96 23.71
C GLY A 207 -17.55 20.55 22.31
N TYR A 208 -16.93 19.52 21.72
CA TYR A 208 -17.25 19.02 20.39
C TYR A 208 -18.34 17.94 20.43
N THR A 209 -19.31 18.00 19.51
CA THR A 209 -20.48 17.10 19.45
C THR A 209 -20.29 15.83 18.61
N GLY A 210 -19.14 15.67 17.94
CA GLY A 210 -18.85 14.44 17.20
C GLY A 210 -17.40 14.30 16.71
N ALA A 211 -17.00 13.06 16.39
CA ALA A 211 -15.66 12.72 15.91
C ALA A 211 -15.26 13.50 14.66
N VAL A 212 -16.21 13.74 13.75
CA VAL A 212 -15.97 14.47 12.49
C VAL A 212 -15.72 15.97 12.76
N GLU A 213 -16.42 16.57 13.72
CA GLU A 213 -16.22 17.98 14.12
C GLU A 213 -14.92 18.16 14.93
N ALA A 214 -14.58 17.19 15.78
CA ALA A 214 -13.30 17.17 16.48
C ALA A 214 -12.12 17.05 15.50
N ILE A 215 -12.23 16.15 14.50
CA ILE A 215 -11.24 16.02 13.42
C ILE A 215 -11.19 17.32 12.59
N GLY A 216 -12.34 17.87 12.20
CA GLY A 216 -12.41 19.09 11.36
C GLY A 216 -11.78 20.32 12.02
N SER A 217 -12.09 20.57 13.29
CA SER A 217 -11.52 21.69 14.05
C SER A 217 -10.03 21.49 14.36
N TRP A 218 -9.60 20.25 14.64
CA TRP A 218 -8.19 19.92 14.75
C TRP A 218 -7.45 20.16 13.44
N LEU A 219 -8.02 19.77 12.29
CA LEU A 219 -7.46 20.06 10.95
C LEU A 219 -7.30 21.57 10.72
N GLU A 220 -8.32 22.37 11.06
CA GLU A 220 -8.29 23.84 10.89
C GLU A 220 -7.20 24.48 11.76
N ALA A 221 -7.06 24.02 13.01
CA ALA A 221 -5.98 24.44 13.91
C ALA A 221 -4.59 24.00 13.43
N GLN A 222 -4.50 23.00 12.55
CA GLN A 222 -3.25 22.40 12.08
C GLN A 222 -2.69 23.01 10.80
N SER A 223 -3.36 24.00 10.19
CA SER A 223 -2.91 24.57 8.92
C SER A 223 -1.49 25.16 9.05
N ALA A 224 -0.51 24.51 8.41
CA ALA A 224 0.91 24.90 8.51
C ALA A 224 1.12 26.38 8.17
N THR A 225 1.94 27.10 8.94
CA THR A 225 2.35 28.49 8.65
C THR A 225 2.89 28.58 7.22
N ILE A 226 2.51 29.63 6.50
CA ILE A 226 2.73 29.79 5.04
C ILE A 226 4.20 29.56 4.63
N ASP A 227 5.15 30.02 5.45
CA ASP A 227 6.59 29.93 5.14
C ASP A 227 7.13 28.49 5.13
N HIS A 228 6.58 27.58 5.93
CA HIS A 228 7.03 26.18 5.96
C HIS A 228 6.61 25.39 4.70
N ARG A 229 5.55 25.83 4.01
CA ARG A 229 4.99 25.13 2.85
C ARG A 229 5.85 25.26 1.60
N ASP A 230 6.44 26.43 1.39
CA ASP A 230 7.25 26.70 0.21
C ASP A 230 8.61 26.01 0.29
N GLU A 231 9.24 25.98 1.48
CA GLU A 231 10.47 25.22 1.71
C GLU A 231 10.25 23.71 1.53
N LEU A 232 9.17 23.16 2.10
CA LEU A 232 8.80 21.77 1.92
C LEU A 232 8.51 21.45 0.44
N ALA A 233 7.77 22.32 -0.25
CA ALA A 233 7.49 22.17 -1.67
C ALA A 233 8.77 22.13 -2.51
N ASP A 234 9.69 23.06 -2.28
CA ASP A 234 10.95 23.11 -3.02
C ASP A 234 11.80 21.88 -2.72
N ARG A 235 11.86 21.44 -1.45
CA ARG A 235 12.59 20.23 -1.02
C ARG A 235 12.07 18.98 -1.73
N LEU A 236 10.76 18.73 -1.66
CA LEU A 236 10.13 17.50 -2.19
C LEU A 236 10.06 17.49 -3.73
N THR A 237 9.87 18.64 -4.36
CA THR A 237 9.75 18.74 -5.82
C THR A 237 11.08 18.94 -6.54
N TYR A 238 12.21 18.95 -5.80
CA TYR A 238 13.54 19.21 -6.33
C TYR A 238 13.57 20.54 -7.14
N ALA A 239 13.00 21.58 -6.55
CA ALA A 239 12.94 22.94 -7.09
C ALA A 239 13.66 23.92 -6.14
N GLY A 240 13.90 25.15 -6.61
CA GLY A 240 14.61 26.17 -5.82
C GLY A 240 16.13 26.03 -5.82
N VAL A 241 16.78 26.79 -4.94
CA VAL A 241 18.24 26.84 -4.81
C VAL A 241 18.77 25.48 -4.36
N GLY A 242 19.88 25.03 -4.96
CA GLY A 242 20.50 23.74 -4.63
C GLY A 242 19.77 22.49 -5.15
N ALA A 243 18.79 22.63 -6.04
CA ALA A 243 18.07 21.50 -6.62
C ALA A 243 18.99 20.45 -7.26
N GLN A 244 20.01 20.88 -8.01
CA GLN A 244 20.99 19.98 -8.63
C GLN A 244 21.79 19.18 -7.59
N SER A 245 22.23 19.83 -6.51
CA SER A 245 22.94 19.16 -5.41
C SER A 245 22.06 18.08 -4.75
N ARG A 246 20.76 18.36 -4.58
CA ARG A 246 19.81 17.37 -4.06
C ARG A 246 19.61 16.18 -5.00
N VAL A 247 19.52 16.40 -6.30
CA VAL A 247 19.44 15.31 -7.29
C VAL A 247 20.71 14.45 -7.26
N VAL A 248 21.89 15.07 -7.22
CA VAL A 248 23.16 14.33 -7.13
C VAL A 248 23.23 13.51 -5.84
N ARG A 249 22.90 14.10 -4.69
CA ARG A 249 22.83 13.39 -3.41
C ARG A 249 21.84 12.24 -3.45
N TYR A 250 20.67 12.46 -4.02
CA TYR A 250 19.65 11.42 -4.21
C TYR A 250 20.19 10.25 -5.02
N LEU A 251 20.80 10.52 -6.19
CA LEU A 251 21.35 9.47 -7.05
C LEU A 251 22.50 8.71 -6.38
N LEU A 252 23.40 9.40 -5.68
CA LEU A 252 24.49 8.75 -4.94
C LEU A 252 23.98 7.82 -3.84
N LEU A 253 23.07 8.31 -2.99
CA LEU A 253 22.46 7.49 -1.94
C LEU A 253 21.66 6.34 -2.53
N MET A 254 20.99 6.56 -3.66
CA MET A 254 20.24 5.52 -4.36
C MET A 254 21.16 4.44 -4.93
N THR A 255 22.32 4.81 -5.50
CA THR A 255 23.35 3.86 -5.95
C THR A 255 23.82 2.98 -4.80
N PHE A 256 24.20 3.59 -3.67
CA PHE A 256 24.67 2.82 -2.51
C PHE A 256 23.56 1.93 -1.95
N ALA A 257 22.34 2.45 -1.77
CA ALA A 257 21.21 1.68 -1.27
C ALA A 257 20.88 0.50 -2.19
N ALA A 258 20.88 0.68 -3.51
CA ALA A 258 20.64 -0.39 -4.47
C ALA A 258 21.75 -1.45 -4.47
N ALA A 259 23.02 -1.04 -4.36
CA ALA A 259 24.14 -1.97 -4.28
C ALA A 259 24.08 -2.81 -2.98
N ILE A 260 23.81 -2.17 -1.84
CA ILE A 260 23.65 -2.85 -0.55
C ILE A 260 22.42 -3.77 -0.57
N ALA A 261 21.29 -3.31 -1.14
CA ALA A 261 20.08 -4.13 -1.26
C ALA A 261 20.34 -5.37 -2.13
N SER A 262 20.94 -5.19 -3.30
CA SER A 262 21.25 -6.28 -4.22
C SER A 262 22.23 -7.27 -3.59
N GLY A 263 23.32 -6.78 -2.98
CA GLY A 263 24.26 -7.63 -2.25
C GLY A 263 23.62 -8.37 -1.07
N GLY A 264 22.74 -7.70 -0.32
CA GLY A 264 21.97 -8.31 0.77
C GLY A 264 21.00 -9.38 0.28
N ILE A 265 20.35 -9.18 -0.86
CA ILE A 265 19.47 -10.18 -1.49
C ILE A 265 20.30 -11.38 -1.98
N ILE A 266 21.40 -11.13 -2.70
CA ILE A 266 22.29 -12.19 -3.21
C ILE A 266 22.85 -13.03 -2.06
N ALA A 267 23.19 -12.38 -0.94
CA ALA A 267 23.66 -13.05 0.28
C ALA A 267 22.53 -13.59 1.18
N ASP A 268 21.27 -13.50 0.76
CA ASP A 268 20.07 -13.88 1.52
C ASP A 268 20.03 -13.33 2.97
N SER A 269 20.46 -12.08 3.15
CA SER A 269 20.62 -11.44 4.45
C SER A 269 19.58 -10.34 4.69
N THR A 270 18.56 -10.66 5.48
CA THR A 270 17.49 -9.71 5.84
C THR A 270 18.04 -8.45 6.52
N ALA A 271 19.05 -8.59 7.40
CA ALA A 271 19.64 -7.45 8.12
C ALA A 271 20.31 -6.43 7.17
N VAL A 272 21.05 -6.91 6.16
CA VAL A 272 21.69 -6.05 5.16
C VAL A 272 20.64 -5.38 4.28
N VAL A 273 19.60 -6.12 3.89
CA VAL A 273 18.48 -5.59 3.11
C VAL A 273 17.73 -4.49 3.88
N ILE A 274 17.49 -4.66 5.19
CA ILE A 274 16.92 -3.61 6.05
C ILE A 274 17.85 -2.40 6.12
N GLY A 275 19.17 -2.62 6.23
CA GLY A 275 20.17 -1.54 6.21
C GLY A 275 20.11 -0.69 4.95
N ALA A 276 19.91 -1.31 3.79
CA ALA A 276 19.69 -0.60 2.53
C ALA A 276 18.42 0.25 2.53
N MET A 277 17.32 -0.23 3.14
CA MET A 277 16.07 0.53 3.24
C MET A 277 16.23 1.83 4.04
N LEU A 278 17.08 1.83 5.07
CA LEU A 278 17.28 3.00 5.95
C LEU A 278 17.97 4.18 5.25
N ILE A 279 18.82 3.89 4.25
CA ILE A 279 19.62 4.90 3.56
C ILE A 279 18.91 5.40 2.28
N ALA A 280 17.99 4.61 1.74
CA ALA A 280 17.33 4.85 0.47
C ALA A 280 16.46 6.12 0.46
N PRO A 281 16.72 7.09 -0.43
CA PRO A 281 15.97 8.35 -0.45
C PRO A 281 14.69 8.32 -1.32
N LEU A 282 14.26 7.14 -1.80
CA LEU A 282 13.20 6.98 -2.82
C LEU A 282 11.82 7.49 -2.37
N MET A 283 11.56 7.58 -1.07
CA MET A 283 10.32 8.17 -0.54
C MET A 283 10.19 9.66 -0.88
N THR A 284 11.31 10.41 -0.91
CA THR A 284 11.28 11.87 -1.13
C THR A 284 10.66 12.27 -2.47
N PRO A 285 11.12 11.75 -3.64
CA PRO A 285 10.49 12.08 -4.91
C PRO A 285 9.05 11.54 -5.04
N LEU A 286 8.71 10.41 -4.39
CA LEU A 286 7.31 9.94 -4.33
C LEU A 286 6.40 10.94 -3.60
N MET A 287 6.84 11.46 -2.46
CA MET A 287 6.11 12.49 -1.71
C MET A 287 6.02 13.81 -2.48
N GLY A 288 7.07 14.16 -3.23
CA GLY A 288 7.05 15.30 -4.16
C GLY A 288 6.01 15.16 -5.27
N MET A 289 5.83 13.95 -5.81
CA MET A 289 4.74 13.66 -6.74
C MET A 289 3.37 13.77 -6.05
N ALA A 290 3.20 13.17 -4.87
CA ALA A 290 1.96 13.23 -4.09
C ALA A 290 1.53 14.68 -3.79
N MET A 291 2.47 15.53 -3.36
CA MET A 291 2.23 16.95 -3.12
C MET A 291 1.90 17.69 -4.42
N SER A 292 2.64 17.43 -5.51
CA SER A 292 2.40 18.08 -6.80
C SER A 292 1.05 17.73 -7.41
N LEU A 293 0.56 16.51 -7.16
CA LEU A 293 -0.79 16.06 -7.52
C LEU A 293 -1.85 16.84 -6.74
N GLY A 294 -1.70 16.94 -5.41
CA GLY A 294 -2.61 17.72 -4.56
C GLY A 294 -2.64 19.21 -4.93
N MET A 295 -1.48 19.79 -5.24
CA MET A 295 -1.34 21.20 -5.62
C MET A 295 -1.70 21.49 -7.10
N GLY A 296 -1.86 20.47 -7.94
CA GLY A 296 -2.11 20.65 -9.37
C GLY A 296 -0.94 21.28 -10.15
N TRP A 297 0.31 20.93 -9.80
CA TRP A 297 1.53 21.46 -10.41
C TRP A 297 2.15 20.46 -11.43
N PRO A 298 1.71 20.46 -12.71
CA PRO A 298 2.13 19.44 -13.68
C PRO A 298 3.64 19.43 -13.95
N ASN A 299 4.28 20.61 -13.98
CA ASN A 299 5.72 20.71 -14.22
C ASN A 299 6.56 20.15 -13.05
N ARG A 300 6.10 20.39 -11.82
CA ARG A 300 6.74 19.86 -10.60
C ARG A 300 6.50 18.35 -10.48
N LEU A 301 5.29 17.89 -10.83
CA LEU A 301 4.96 16.47 -10.93
C LEU A 301 5.87 15.75 -11.92
N ALA A 302 6.00 16.26 -13.15
CA ALA A 302 6.84 15.66 -14.18
C ALA A 302 8.32 15.60 -13.76
N ARG A 303 8.82 16.64 -13.08
CA ARG A 303 10.18 16.66 -12.54
C ARG A 303 10.37 15.60 -11.45
N ALA A 304 9.50 15.57 -10.45
CA ALA A 304 9.57 14.58 -9.36
C ALA A 304 9.44 13.15 -9.90
N ALA A 305 8.56 12.93 -10.88
CA ALA A 305 8.42 11.66 -11.59
C ALA A 305 9.67 11.27 -12.37
N GLY A 306 10.32 12.21 -13.07
CA GLY A 306 11.58 11.97 -13.76
C GLY A 306 12.71 11.57 -12.81
N ILE A 307 12.80 12.20 -11.64
CA ILE A 307 13.80 11.88 -10.61
C ILE A 307 13.53 10.52 -9.96
N ALA A 308 12.25 10.24 -9.62
CA ALA A 308 11.84 8.93 -9.14
C ALA A 308 12.19 7.85 -10.17
N GLY A 309 11.80 8.05 -11.43
CA GLY A 309 12.07 7.15 -12.55
C GLY A 309 13.56 6.88 -12.74
N ALA A 310 14.41 7.92 -12.68
CA ALA A 310 15.85 7.75 -12.75
C ALA A 310 16.39 6.87 -11.60
N GLY A 311 15.91 7.08 -10.37
CA GLY A 311 16.32 6.23 -9.24
C GLY A 311 15.79 4.80 -9.32
N ILE A 312 14.58 4.60 -9.84
CA ILE A 312 13.97 3.29 -10.08
C ILE A 312 14.81 2.50 -11.09
N LEU A 313 15.07 3.09 -12.25
CA LEU A 313 15.88 2.48 -13.29
C LEU A 313 17.30 2.18 -12.81
N LEU A 314 17.88 3.08 -12.02
CA LEU A 314 19.20 2.89 -11.43
C LEU A 314 19.24 1.70 -10.47
N ALA A 315 18.23 1.54 -9.61
CA ALA A 315 18.14 0.37 -8.72
C ALA A 315 18.02 -0.95 -9.48
N ILE A 316 17.13 -0.99 -10.48
CA ILE A 316 16.96 -2.18 -11.33
C ILE A 316 18.26 -2.49 -12.06
N ALA A 317 18.92 -1.47 -12.64
CA ALA A 317 20.18 -1.65 -13.35
C ALA A 317 21.31 -2.17 -12.45
N ILE A 318 21.40 -1.69 -11.20
CA ILE A 318 22.39 -2.18 -10.25
C ILE A 318 22.09 -3.63 -9.83
N GLY A 319 20.82 -3.97 -9.57
CA GLY A 319 20.40 -5.34 -9.29
C GLY A 319 20.72 -6.28 -10.45
N LEU A 320 20.47 -5.84 -11.69
CA LEU A 320 20.81 -6.58 -12.91
C LEU A 320 22.32 -6.84 -13.03
N VAL A 321 23.14 -5.79 -12.90
CA VAL A 321 24.60 -5.89 -13.02
C VAL A 321 25.17 -6.79 -11.92
N LEU A 322 24.71 -6.63 -10.68
CA LEU A 322 25.19 -7.44 -9.55
C LEU A 322 24.69 -8.88 -9.64
N GLY A 323 23.49 -9.12 -10.16
CA GLY A 323 22.99 -10.47 -10.42
C GLY A 323 23.81 -11.21 -11.48
N TRP A 324 24.24 -10.53 -12.55
CA TRP A 324 25.14 -11.12 -13.56
C TRP A 324 26.57 -11.33 -13.08
N THR A 325 27.07 -10.46 -12.20
CA THR A 325 28.44 -10.51 -11.69
C THR A 325 28.56 -11.28 -10.38
N ALA A 326 27.46 -11.84 -9.87
CA ALA A 326 27.42 -12.58 -8.64
C ALA A 326 28.34 -13.82 -8.72
N PRO A 327 29.21 -14.06 -7.72
CA PRO A 327 30.08 -15.23 -7.70
C PRO A 327 29.37 -16.51 -7.24
N VAL A 328 28.06 -16.46 -7.00
CA VAL A 328 27.23 -17.54 -6.46
C VAL A 328 26.02 -17.75 -7.38
N VAL A 329 25.59 -19.00 -7.53
CA VAL A 329 24.34 -19.33 -8.24
C VAL A 329 23.17 -18.79 -7.42
N ILE A 330 22.37 -17.91 -8.03
CA ILE A 330 21.19 -17.34 -7.39
C ILE A 330 19.99 -18.19 -7.82
N ASP A 331 19.49 -19.01 -6.91
CA ASP A 331 18.21 -19.68 -7.08
C ASP A 331 17.09 -18.74 -6.60
N THR A 332 16.31 -18.21 -7.54
CA THR A 332 15.21 -17.29 -7.26
C THR A 332 14.04 -17.95 -6.52
N ALA A 333 13.90 -19.28 -6.61
CA ALA A 333 12.84 -20.03 -5.96
C ALA A 333 13.15 -20.36 -4.49
N VAL A 334 14.44 -20.37 -4.11
CA VAL A 334 14.86 -20.73 -2.75
C VAL A 334 15.27 -19.49 -1.93
N ASN A 335 15.78 -18.45 -2.57
CA ASN A 335 16.25 -17.25 -1.88
C ASN A 335 15.11 -16.52 -1.15
N THR A 336 15.15 -16.49 0.18
CA THR A 336 14.05 -15.97 1.01
C THR A 336 13.83 -14.47 0.80
N GLN A 337 14.88 -13.72 0.46
CA GLN A 337 14.76 -12.30 0.16
C GLN A 337 14.12 -12.02 -1.21
N ILE A 338 14.17 -12.97 -2.14
CA ILE A 338 13.48 -12.89 -3.42
C ILE A 338 12.03 -13.36 -3.25
N THR A 339 11.80 -14.57 -2.74
CA THR A 339 10.47 -15.17 -2.64
C THR A 339 9.50 -14.35 -1.81
N SER A 340 9.96 -13.71 -0.72
CA SER A 340 9.14 -12.79 0.10
C SER A 340 8.69 -11.51 -0.63
N ARG A 341 9.15 -11.26 -1.86
CA ARG A 341 8.91 -10.01 -2.60
C ARG A 341 8.26 -10.21 -3.98
N ILE A 342 8.00 -11.45 -4.38
CA ILE A 342 7.41 -11.77 -5.69
C ILE A 342 5.91 -12.08 -5.62
N GLU A 343 5.39 -12.33 -4.41
CA GLU A 343 3.97 -12.59 -4.12
C GLU A 343 3.33 -11.45 -3.31
N PRO A 344 3.05 -10.30 -3.92
CA PRO A 344 2.45 -9.18 -3.20
C PRO A 344 1.03 -9.50 -2.70
N ASN A 345 0.76 -9.15 -1.44
CA ASN A 345 -0.52 -9.39 -0.77
C ASN A 345 -1.21 -8.08 -0.35
N VAL A 346 -2.50 -8.17 -0.01
CA VAL A 346 -3.31 -7.09 0.57
C VAL A 346 -2.68 -6.53 1.84
N LEU A 347 -1.96 -7.34 2.63
CA LEU A 347 -1.24 -6.87 3.82
C LEU A 347 -0.13 -5.87 3.46
N ASP A 348 0.62 -6.12 2.38
CA ASP A 348 1.66 -5.20 1.91
C ASP A 348 1.06 -3.86 1.50
N LEU A 349 -0.11 -3.90 0.86
CA LEU A 349 -0.86 -2.70 0.49
C LEU A 349 -1.31 -1.91 1.73
N ILE A 350 -1.78 -2.58 2.79
CA ILE A 350 -2.17 -1.93 4.04
C ILE A 350 -0.96 -1.25 4.69
N ILE A 351 0.19 -1.93 4.75
CA ILE A 351 1.44 -1.39 5.28
C ILE A 351 1.86 -0.17 4.46
N ALA A 352 1.80 -0.24 3.13
CA ALA A 352 2.15 0.86 2.24
C ALA A 352 1.21 2.08 2.40
N VAL A 353 -0.09 1.83 2.60
CA VAL A 353 -1.07 2.88 2.92
C VAL A 353 -0.70 3.58 4.23
N ALA A 354 -0.49 2.82 5.30
CA ALA A 354 -0.15 3.36 6.60
C ALA A 354 1.15 4.17 6.56
N ALA A 355 2.18 3.64 5.89
CA ALA A 355 3.47 4.28 5.78
C ALA A 355 3.47 5.50 4.84
N GLY A 356 2.67 5.49 3.78
CA GLY A 356 2.42 6.66 2.95
C GLY A 356 1.81 7.81 3.76
N GLY A 357 0.82 7.51 4.60
CA GLY A 357 0.21 8.48 5.51
C GLY A 357 1.20 8.98 6.57
N ALA A 358 1.90 8.07 7.26
CA ALA A 358 2.89 8.42 8.27
C ALA A 358 4.03 9.27 7.69
N GLY A 359 4.48 8.96 6.47
CA GLY A 359 5.58 9.67 5.81
C GLY A 359 5.17 11.08 5.41
N ALA A 360 3.99 11.23 4.81
CA ALA A 360 3.46 12.55 4.49
C ALA A 360 3.18 13.38 5.75
N TYR A 361 2.66 12.77 6.82
CA TYR A 361 2.43 13.44 8.09
C TYR A 361 3.74 13.90 8.75
N GLY A 362 4.75 13.03 8.82
CA GLY A 362 6.06 13.37 9.36
C GLY A 362 6.78 14.45 8.56
N LEU A 363 6.64 14.45 7.22
CA LEU A 363 7.16 15.52 6.36
C LEU A 363 6.40 16.84 6.52
N SER A 364 5.13 16.79 6.90
CA SER A 364 4.30 17.97 7.10
C SER A 364 4.56 18.66 8.45
N ARG A 365 5.29 18.02 9.37
CA ARG A 365 5.57 18.53 10.71
C ARG A 365 7.06 18.52 11.04
N PRO A 366 7.69 19.68 11.27
CA PRO A 366 9.07 19.75 11.74
C PRO A 366 9.31 18.94 13.01
N ASP A 367 8.36 18.98 13.95
CA ASP A 367 8.48 18.40 15.29
C ASP A 367 8.37 16.86 15.31
N VAL A 368 7.98 16.24 14.20
CA VAL A 368 7.78 14.78 14.05
C VAL A 368 8.69 14.20 12.97
N SER A 369 9.49 15.04 12.31
CA SER A 369 10.38 14.68 11.20
C SER A 369 11.43 13.64 11.60
N ASP A 370 11.80 13.57 12.89
CA ASP A 370 12.78 12.58 13.41
C ASP A 370 12.25 11.13 13.39
N ALA A 371 10.93 10.93 13.26
CA ALA A 371 10.31 9.59 13.14
C ALA A 371 10.35 9.02 11.70
N LEU A 372 10.73 9.83 10.71
CA LEU A 372 10.73 9.47 9.29
C LEU A 372 11.60 8.24 8.91
N PRO A 373 12.75 7.96 9.56
CA PRO A 373 13.52 6.77 9.25
C PRO A 373 12.75 5.46 9.49
N GLY A 374 11.94 5.41 10.56
CA GLY A 374 11.11 4.24 10.89
C GLY A 374 10.00 4.01 9.86
N VAL A 375 9.40 5.08 9.35
CA VAL A 375 8.41 5.00 8.27
C VAL A 375 9.05 4.52 6.97
N ALA A 376 10.25 5.00 6.64
CA ALA A 376 10.97 4.59 5.43
C ALA A 376 11.35 3.10 5.41
N ILE A 377 11.66 2.51 6.58
CA ILE A 377 11.93 1.07 6.73
C ILE A 377 10.70 0.23 6.36
N ALA A 378 9.49 0.67 6.76
CA ALA A 378 8.27 -0.12 6.61
C ALA A 378 7.84 -0.36 5.14
N ILE A 379 8.30 0.46 4.19
CA ILE A 379 7.78 0.47 2.82
C ILE A 379 8.59 -0.43 1.87
N SER A 380 9.79 -0.85 2.28
CA SER A 380 10.68 -1.74 1.51
C SER A 380 10.68 -1.42 0.00
N LEU A 381 10.89 -0.16 -0.42
CA LEU A 381 10.75 0.23 -1.84
C LEU A 381 11.94 -0.17 -2.73
N VAL A 382 13.16 -0.14 -2.20
CA VAL A 382 14.37 -0.43 -2.99
C VAL A 382 14.59 -1.93 -3.19
N PRO A 383 14.37 -2.80 -2.19
CA PRO A 383 14.62 -4.22 -2.38
C PRO A 383 13.80 -4.87 -3.50
N PRO A 384 12.49 -4.60 -3.70
CA PRO A 384 11.74 -5.14 -4.84
C PRO A 384 12.29 -4.66 -6.20
N LEU A 385 12.85 -3.46 -6.29
CA LEU A 385 13.52 -2.98 -7.50
C LEU A 385 14.83 -3.74 -7.75
N ALA A 386 15.60 -4.02 -6.70
CA ALA A 386 16.80 -4.84 -6.77
C ALA A 386 16.47 -6.30 -7.14
N VAL A 387 15.45 -6.90 -6.51
CA VAL A 387 14.91 -8.23 -6.87
C VAL A 387 14.46 -8.25 -8.32
N SER A 388 13.82 -7.19 -8.81
CA SER A 388 13.45 -7.11 -10.23
C SER A 388 14.65 -7.18 -11.15
N GLY A 389 15.70 -6.38 -10.87
CA GLY A 389 16.96 -6.44 -11.61
C GLY A 389 17.62 -7.82 -11.56
N ILE A 390 17.67 -8.43 -10.38
CA ILE A 390 18.22 -9.78 -10.19
C ILE A 390 17.40 -10.82 -10.96
N GLY A 391 16.06 -10.79 -10.88
CA GLY A 391 15.19 -11.69 -11.64
C GLY A 391 15.44 -11.60 -13.15
N ILE A 392 15.56 -10.37 -13.69
CA ILE A 392 15.93 -10.17 -15.11
C ILE A 392 17.31 -10.78 -15.41
N SER A 393 18.28 -10.63 -14.50
CA SER A 393 19.63 -11.18 -14.69
C SER A 393 19.64 -12.72 -14.74
N GLN A 394 18.74 -13.37 -14.01
CA GLN A 394 18.60 -14.83 -13.95
C GLN A 394 17.64 -15.39 -15.01
N GLY A 395 17.00 -14.54 -15.82
CA GLY A 395 15.97 -14.97 -16.79
C GLY A 395 14.62 -15.31 -16.16
N ASP A 396 14.44 -15.06 -14.86
CA ASP A 396 13.19 -15.29 -14.14
C ASP A 396 12.25 -14.08 -14.29
N ALA A 397 11.41 -14.15 -15.32
CA ALA A 397 10.40 -13.13 -15.59
C ALA A 397 9.32 -13.04 -14.51
N THR A 398 9.04 -14.13 -13.82
CA THR A 398 8.02 -14.20 -12.75
C THR A 398 8.52 -13.43 -11.53
N ALA A 399 9.73 -13.71 -11.06
CA ALA A 399 10.34 -12.96 -9.97
C ALA A 399 10.52 -11.47 -10.33
N ALA A 400 10.94 -11.19 -11.57
CA ALA A 400 11.15 -9.82 -12.04
C ALA A 400 9.85 -8.99 -12.03
N SER A 401 8.76 -9.57 -12.53
CA SER A 401 7.46 -8.90 -12.67
C SER A 401 6.70 -8.84 -11.35
N GLY A 402 6.75 -9.90 -10.52
CA GLY A 402 6.15 -9.92 -9.18
C GLY A 402 6.75 -8.85 -8.26
N ALA A 403 8.08 -8.71 -8.27
CA ALA A 403 8.74 -7.67 -7.47
C ALA A 403 8.47 -6.24 -7.98
N LEU A 404 8.35 -6.04 -9.30
CA LEU A 404 7.91 -4.77 -9.86
C LEU A 404 6.47 -4.44 -9.50
N LEU A 405 5.61 -5.45 -9.46
CA LEU A 405 4.23 -5.31 -9.03
C LEU A 405 4.17 -4.86 -7.57
N LEU A 406 4.90 -5.54 -6.67
CA LEU A 406 5.01 -5.13 -5.27
C LEU A 406 5.48 -3.68 -5.14
N PHE A 407 6.54 -3.29 -5.85
CA PHE A 407 6.98 -1.89 -5.88
C PHE A 407 5.88 -0.93 -6.37
N GLY A 408 5.24 -1.24 -7.49
CA GLY A 408 4.24 -0.38 -8.12
C GLY A 408 3.02 -0.16 -7.22
N THR A 409 2.60 -1.20 -6.52
CA THR A 409 1.47 -1.17 -5.58
C THR A 409 1.78 -0.28 -4.38
N ASN A 410 2.98 -0.44 -3.80
CA ASN A 410 3.44 0.41 -2.71
C ASN A 410 3.58 1.88 -3.16
N ALA A 411 4.17 2.12 -4.33
CA ALA A 411 4.34 3.47 -4.86
C ALA A 411 3.00 4.19 -5.07
N VAL A 412 2.02 3.51 -5.67
CA VAL A 412 0.67 4.06 -5.87
C VAL A 412 -0.01 4.37 -4.53
N ALA A 413 0.05 3.44 -3.57
CA ALA A 413 -0.55 3.63 -2.26
C ALA A 413 0.01 4.87 -1.56
N ILE A 414 1.33 5.07 -1.61
CA ILE A 414 2.01 6.25 -1.08
C ILE A 414 1.54 7.52 -1.77
N LEU A 415 1.42 7.52 -3.10
CA LEU A 415 0.96 8.70 -3.85
C LEU A 415 -0.45 9.12 -3.45
N LEU A 416 -1.37 8.15 -3.33
CA LEU A 416 -2.76 8.41 -2.95
C LEU A 416 -2.87 8.88 -1.51
N VAL A 417 -2.31 8.12 -0.57
CA VAL A 417 -2.48 8.38 0.86
C VAL A 417 -1.62 9.56 1.31
N GLY A 418 -0.42 9.70 0.76
CA GLY A 418 0.42 10.87 1.01
C GLY A 418 -0.23 12.15 0.50
N GLY A 419 -0.82 12.13 -0.71
CA GLY A 419 -1.57 13.25 -1.26
C GLY A 419 -2.77 13.63 -0.40
N PHE A 420 -3.55 12.63 0.03
CA PHE A 420 -4.66 12.81 0.98
C PHE A 420 -4.18 13.43 2.30
N THR A 421 -3.07 12.92 2.85
CA THR A 421 -2.51 13.41 4.10
C THR A 421 -2.01 14.85 3.99
N PHE A 422 -1.42 15.25 2.85
CA PHE A 422 -1.05 16.65 2.62
C PHE A 422 -2.25 17.59 2.54
N VAL A 423 -3.40 17.13 2.04
CA VAL A 423 -4.66 17.90 2.09
C VAL A 423 -5.15 18.02 3.52
N VAL A 424 -5.16 16.91 4.26
CA VAL A 424 -5.62 16.86 5.66
C VAL A 424 -4.75 17.73 6.58
N THR A 425 -3.43 17.72 6.39
CA THR A 425 -2.50 18.54 7.20
C THR A 425 -2.48 20.02 6.79
N GLY A 426 -3.26 20.42 5.78
CA GLY A 426 -3.31 21.79 5.28
C GLY A 426 -2.08 22.22 4.48
N VAL A 427 -1.11 21.33 4.25
CA VAL A 427 0.04 21.56 3.35
C VAL A 427 -0.45 21.88 1.93
N VAL A 428 -1.48 21.16 1.49
CA VAL A 428 -2.26 21.47 0.28
C VAL A 428 -3.53 22.22 0.69
N PRO A 429 -3.65 23.53 0.40
CA PRO A 429 -4.84 24.29 0.76
C PRO A 429 -6.09 23.81 -0.01
N THR A 430 -7.19 23.59 0.71
CA THR A 430 -8.49 23.17 0.15
C THR A 430 -9.05 24.16 -0.88
N TYR A 431 -8.79 25.46 -0.75
CA TYR A 431 -9.23 26.46 -1.74
C TYR A 431 -8.50 26.30 -3.10
N ARG A 432 -7.23 25.88 -3.13
CA ARG A 432 -6.50 25.62 -4.39
C ARG A 432 -7.00 24.34 -5.08
N VAL A 433 -7.45 23.36 -4.31
CA VAL A 433 -8.14 22.18 -4.84
C VAL A 433 -9.47 22.59 -5.50
N ALA A 434 -10.16 23.59 -4.95
CA ALA A 434 -11.40 24.13 -5.51
C ALA A 434 -11.19 25.04 -6.73
N GLU A 435 -10.20 25.94 -6.73
CA GLU A 435 -9.88 26.86 -7.85
C GLU A 435 -9.20 26.17 -9.03
N GLY A 436 -8.34 25.18 -8.77
CA GLY A 436 -7.63 24.36 -9.75
C GLY A 436 -8.40 23.11 -10.19
N GLN A 437 -9.72 23.08 -9.98
CA GLN A 437 -10.57 21.89 -9.98
C GLN A 437 -10.29 20.95 -11.15
N ARG A 438 -10.13 21.45 -12.38
CA ARG A 438 -9.88 20.62 -13.57
C ARG A 438 -8.52 19.93 -13.59
N ARG A 439 -7.45 20.62 -13.20
CA ARG A 439 -6.09 20.06 -13.21
C ARG A 439 -5.91 19.06 -12.07
N VAL A 440 -6.43 19.41 -10.89
CA VAL A 440 -6.39 18.53 -9.72
C VAL A 440 -7.26 17.29 -9.96
N THR A 441 -8.51 17.43 -10.42
CA THR A 441 -9.36 16.27 -10.72
C THR A 441 -8.80 15.37 -11.83
N THR A 442 -8.20 15.93 -12.88
CA THR A 442 -7.57 15.12 -13.95
C THR A 442 -6.34 14.38 -13.42
N SER A 443 -5.52 15.03 -12.61
CA SER A 443 -4.34 14.41 -12.01
C SER A 443 -4.71 13.33 -10.99
N LEU A 444 -5.74 13.57 -10.17
CA LEU A 444 -6.28 12.59 -9.23
C LEU A 444 -6.93 11.41 -9.95
N ALA A 445 -7.68 11.66 -11.02
CA ALA A 445 -8.27 10.62 -11.85
C ALA A 445 -7.20 9.76 -12.54
N ALA A 446 -6.08 10.34 -12.97
CA ALA A 446 -4.96 9.59 -13.52
C ALA A 446 -4.29 8.69 -12.48
N VAL A 447 -4.17 9.15 -11.23
CA VAL A 447 -3.61 8.35 -10.13
C VAL A 447 -4.59 7.26 -9.70
N ILE A 448 -5.91 7.55 -9.67
CA ILE A 448 -6.94 6.54 -9.41
C ILE A 448 -6.96 5.49 -10.53
N ALA A 449 -6.80 5.89 -11.79
CA ALA A 449 -6.70 4.96 -12.92
C ALA A 449 -5.44 4.10 -12.83
N LEU A 450 -4.29 4.70 -12.48
CA LEU A 450 -3.06 3.97 -12.21
C LEU A 450 -3.23 3.00 -11.05
N ALA A 451 -3.93 3.40 -9.98
CA ALA A 451 -4.24 2.54 -8.85
C ALA A 451 -5.16 1.39 -9.23
N ALA A 452 -6.19 1.65 -10.02
CA ALA A 452 -7.07 0.61 -10.56
C ALA A 452 -6.31 -0.37 -11.47
N MET A 453 -5.37 0.12 -12.27
CA MET A 453 -4.51 -0.71 -13.12
C MET A 453 -3.59 -1.58 -12.28
N VAL A 454 -2.96 -1.01 -11.26
CA VAL A 454 -2.01 -1.71 -10.38
C VAL A 454 -2.71 -2.71 -9.47
N VAL A 455 -3.88 -2.35 -8.92
CA VAL A 455 -4.77 -3.29 -8.23
C VAL A 455 -5.25 -4.36 -9.20
N GLY A 456 -5.61 -4.00 -10.44
CA GLY A 456 -5.97 -4.99 -11.45
C GLY A 456 -4.87 -6.00 -11.74
N ALA A 457 -3.63 -5.53 -11.86
CA ALA A 457 -2.46 -6.38 -12.07
C ALA A 457 -2.15 -7.26 -10.84
N LEU A 458 -2.34 -6.75 -9.61
CA LEU A 458 -2.32 -7.55 -8.37
C LEU A 458 -3.33 -8.68 -8.40
N LEU A 459 -4.56 -8.38 -8.82
CA LEU A 459 -5.63 -9.37 -8.84
C LEU A 459 -5.41 -10.47 -9.88
N LEU A 460 -4.85 -10.11 -11.04
CA LEU A 460 -4.43 -11.06 -12.07
C LEU A 460 -3.28 -11.95 -11.57
N ASN A 461 -2.25 -11.37 -10.92
CA ASN A 461 -1.15 -12.14 -10.35
C ASN A 461 -1.60 -13.03 -9.18
N GLY A 462 -2.52 -12.54 -8.34
CA GLY A 462 -3.07 -13.32 -7.23
C GLY A 462 -3.86 -14.56 -7.68
N GLN A 463 -4.48 -14.54 -8.86
CA GLN A 463 -5.07 -15.75 -9.44
C GLN A 463 -4.01 -16.75 -9.88
N GLN A 464 -2.92 -16.26 -10.48
CA GLN A 464 -1.81 -17.11 -10.88
C GLN A 464 -1.16 -17.76 -9.65
N ALA A 465 -0.83 -16.97 -8.62
CA ALA A 465 -0.27 -17.48 -7.37
C ALA A 465 -1.20 -18.48 -6.65
N ALA A 466 -2.52 -18.22 -6.62
CA ALA A 466 -3.48 -19.16 -6.04
C ALA A 466 -3.59 -20.45 -6.85
N THR A 467 -3.53 -20.35 -8.18
CA THR A 467 -3.53 -21.52 -9.07
C THR A 467 -2.22 -22.30 -8.93
N ASP A 468 -1.09 -21.62 -8.76
CA ASP A 468 0.22 -22.23 -8.57
C ASP A 468 0.31 -22.96 -7.22
N LEU A 469 -0.27 -22.40 -6.15
CA LEU A 469 -0.36 -23.06 -4.84
C LEU A 469 -1.23 -24.31 -4.89
N VAL A 470 -2.39 -24.25 -5.56
CA VAL A 470 -3.27 -25.42 -5.75
C VAL A 470 -2.57 -26.46 -6.61
N ASN A 471 -1.98 -26.06 -7.74
CA ASN A 471 -1.23 -26.96 -8.61
C ASN A 471 -0.07 -27.61 -7.89
N ARG A 472 0.67 -26.86 -7.05
CA ARG A 472 1.78 -27.38 -6.26
C ARG A 472 1.31 -28.38 -5.21
N SER A 473 0.23 -28.07 -4.49
CA SER A 473 -0.37 -29.01 -3.53
C SER A 473 -0.87 -30.28 -4.22
N THR A 474 -1.51 -30.14 -5.39
CA THR A 474 -1.95 -31.28 -6.20
C THR A 474 -0.76 -32.09 -6.69
N LEU A 475 0.29 -31.45 -7.19
CA LEU A 475 1.52 -32.10 -7.63
C LEU A 475 2.22 -32.87 -6.51
N GLU A 476 2.40 -32.24 -5.35
CA GLU A 476 3.01 -32.88 -4.18
C GLU A 476 2.18 -34.08 -3.71
N THR A 477 0.84 -33.94 -3.69
CA THR A 477 -0.06 -35.05 -3.30
C THR A 477 -0.04 -36.19 -4.32
N THR A 478 -0.11 -35.89 -5.62
CA THR A 478 -0.12 -36.92 -6.68
C THR A 478 1.23 -37.63 -6.79
N VAL A 479 2.35 -36.91 -6.62
CA VAL A 479 3.69 -37.52 -6.62
C VAL A 479 3.90 -38.37 -5.36
N ASP A 480 3.43 -37.92 -4.18
CA ASP A 480 3.49 -38.73 -2.95
C ASP A 480 2.59 -39.98 -3.05
N GLU A 481 1.39 -39.87 -3.62
CA GLU A 481 0.49 -41.02 -3.86
C GLU A 481 1.09 -42.00 -4.87
N TRP A 482 1.81 -41.51 -5.88
CA TRP A 482 2.49 -42.35 -6.87
C TRP A 482 3.69 -43.09 -6.29
N LEU A 483 4.49 -42.46 -5.41
CA LEU A 483 5.73 -43.06 -4.89
C LEU A 483 5.51 -44.19 -3.87
N ASP A 484 4.31 -44.31 -3.28
CA ASP A 484 3.97 -45.26 -2.22
C ASP A 484 4.89 -45.15 -0.97
N ASP A 485 4.49 -45.66 0.20
CA ASP A 485 5.24 -45.50 1.47
C ASP A 485 6.66 -46.12 1.47
N SER A 486 7.03 -46.86 0.42
CA SER A 486 8.29 -47.64 0.32
C SER A 486 9.27 -47.12 -0.73
N GLY A 487 8.91 -46.08 -1.49
CA GLY A 487 9.64 -45.67 -2.69
C GLY A 487 10.77 -44.64 -2.49
N PRO A 488 11.33 -44.15 -3.62
CA PRO A 488 12.30 -43.06 -3.66
C PRO A 488 11.80 -41.79 -2.96
N ARG A 489 12.70 -41.01 -2.38
CA ARG A 489 12.37 -39.72 -1.78
C ARG A 489 12.36 -38.61 -2.83
N VAL A 490 11.33 -37.77 -2.79
CA VAL A 490 11.26 -36.56 -3.62
C VAL A 490 12.34 -35.56 -3.20
N LEU A 491 13.18 -35.14 -4.14
CA LEU A 491 14.16 -34.09 -3.94
C LEU A 491 13.61 -32.72 -4.33
N SER A 492 12.94 -32.65 -5.49
CA SER A 492 12.27 -31.45 -5.98
C SER A 492 11.23 -31.79 -7.04
N ILE A 493 10.13 -31.04 -7.04
CA ILE A 493 9.13 -31.06 -8.11
C ILE A 493 9.10 -29.65 -8.71
N THR A 494 9.38 -29.54 -10.01
CA THR A 494 9.35 -28.28 -10.75
C THR A 494 8.26 -28.36 -11.81
N ASN A 495 7.41 -27.34 -11.89
CA ASN A 495 6.30 -27.29 -12.85
C ASN A 495 6.46 -26.07 -13.75
N ASP A 496 6.61 -26.29 -15.05
CA ASP A 496 6.63 -25.23 -16.08
C ASP A 496 5.51 -25.47 -17.10
N ARG A 497 4.38 -24.80 -16.88
CA ARG A 497 3.15 -24.78 -17.70
C ARG A 497 2.56 -26.13 -18.07
N ASN A 498 3.23 -26.91 -18.91
CA ASN A 498 2.81 -28.23 -19.38
C ASN A 498 3.86 -29.31 -19.09
N HIS A 499 5.02 -28.95 -18.54
CA HIS A 499 6.12 -29.86 -18.26
C HIS A 499 6.35 -29.95 -16.75
N VAL A 500 6.37 -31.16 -16.21
CA VAL A 500 6.63 -31.42 -14.79
C VAL A 500 7.92 -32.21 -14.69
N ASP A 501 8.94 -31.60 -14.08
CA ASP A 501 10.19 -32.25 -13.73
C ASP A 501 10.11 -32.77 -12.29
N VAL A 502 10.27 -34.08 -12.11
CA VAL A 502 10.33 -34.73 -10.80
C VAL A 502 11.74 -35.27 -10.57
N ASP A 503 12.46 -34.70 -9.61
CA ASP A 503 13.76 -35.20 -9.18
C ASP A 503 13.58 -36.12 -7.96
N LEU A 504 13.99 -37.38 -8.10
CA LEU A 504 13.90 -38.43 -7.08
C LEU A 504 15.28 -38.86 -6.59
N VAL A 505 15.35 -39.32 -5.35
CA VAL A 505 16.53 -40.00 -4.78
C VAL A 505 16.14 -41.37 -4.25
N GLY A 506 16.74 -42.42 -4.81
CA GLY A 506 16.44 -43.80 -4.42
C GLY A 506 17.07 -44.83 -5.37
N GLU A 507 16.67 -46.08 -5.21
CA GLU A 507 17.03 -47.16 -6.14
C GLU A 507 16.10 -47.14 -7.37
N LEU A 508 16.62 -47.58 -8.52
CA LEU A 508 15.88 -47.54 -9.78
C LEU A 508 14.72 -48.53 -9.83
N ASP A 509 14.84 -49.66 -9.10
CA ASP A 509 13.89 -50.77 -9.13
C ASP A 509 12.60 -50.45 -8.35
N ASP A 510 12.62 -49.43 -7.48
CA ASP A 510 11.49 -49.00 -6.64
C ASP A 510 10.67 -47.85 -7.28
N VAL A 511 11.01 -47.41 -8.49
CA VAL A 511 10.30 -46.33 -9.18
C VAL A 511 9.10 -46.92 -9.93
N PRO A 512 7.86 -46.50 -9.65
CA PRO A 512 6.68 -46.96 -10.37
C PRO A 512 6.66 -46.47 -11.84
N ASP A 513 5.67 -46.88 -12.62
CA ASP A 513 5.59 -46.49 -14.03
C ASP A 513 5.38 -44.97 -14.19
N VAL A 514 6.21 -44.33 -15.01
CA VAL A 514 6.18 -42.89 -15.27
C VAL A 514 4.98 -42.51 -16.14
N ASP A 515 4.50 -43.45 -16.98
CA ASP A 515 3.31 -43.22 -17.81
C ASP A 515 2.05 -43.08 -16.93
N ASP A 516 1.98 -43.80 -15.80
CA ASP A 516 0.90 -43.69 -14.82
C ASP A 516 0.93 -42.31 -14.13
N LEU A 517 2.12 -41.84 -13.72
CA LEU A 517 2.28 -40.49 -13.16
C LEU A 517 1.85 -39.39 -14.14
N ALA A 518 2.17 -39.54 -15.42
CA ALA A 518 1.76 -38.58 -16.45
C ALA A 518 0.24 -38.56 -16.66
N ALA A 519 -0.41 -39.72 -16.60
CA ALA A 519 -1.86 -39.83 -16.68
C ALA A 519 -2.55 -39.19 -15.46
N ASP A 520 -2.08 -39.53 -14.25
CA ASP A 520 -2.64 -39.03 -12.99
C ASP A 520 -2.47 -37.50 -12.87
N LEU A 521 -1.31 -36.96 -13.27
CA LEU A 521 -1.09 -35.51 -13.30
C LEU A 521 -1.94 -34.82 -14.37
N THR A 522 -2.18 -35.47 -15.51
CA THR A 522 -3.06 -34.93 -16.56
C THR A 522 -4.51 -34.85 -16.09
N GLU A 523 -4.98 -35.88 -15.37
CA GLU A 523 -6.31 -35.89 -14.76
C GLU A 523 -6.43 -34.89 -13.61
N ALA A 524 -5.47 -34.87 -12.69
CA ALA A 524 -5.49 -34.03 -11.49
C ALA A 524 -5.33 -32.54 -11.80
N LEU A 525 -4.53 -32.17 -12.81
CA LEU A 525 -4.33 -30.78 -13.24
C LEU A 525 -5.35 -30.34 -14.31
N GLY A 526 -6.10 -31.28 -14.90
CA GLY A 526 -7.10 -31.01 -15.95
C GLY A 526 -6.51 -30.45 -17.24
N ARG A 527 -5.24 -30.76 -17.54
CA ARG A 527 -4.49 -30.30 -18.72
C ARG A 527 -3.46 -31.35 -19.15
N ASP A 528 -3.22 -31.46 -20.47
CA ASP A 528 -2.16 -32.32 -21.01
C ASP A 528 -0.81 -31.95 -20.40
N THR A 529 -0.20 -32.91 -19.71
CA THR A 529 1.04 -32.72 -18.95
C THR A 529 2.09 -33.73 -19.41
N THR A 530 3.27 -33.22 -19.78
CA THR A 530 4.46 -34.02 -20.05
C THR A 530 5.27 -34.11 -18.76
N VAL A 531 5.76 -35.30 -18.43
CA VAL A 531 6.52 -35.55 -17.19
C VAL A 531 7.91 -36.02 -17.56
N ASP A 532 8.93 -35.40 -16.95
CA ASP A 532 10.31 -35.87 -16.97
C ASP A 532 10.68 -36.30 -15.55
N VAL A 533 11.07 -37.56 -15.39
CA VAL A 533 11.52 -38.09 -14.10
C VAL A 533 13.03 -38.27 -14.14
N ARG A 534 13.73 -37.60 -13.23
CA ARG A 534 15.18 -37.73 -13.05
C ARG A 534 15.47 -38.40 -11.73
N ILE A 535 16.23 -39.49 -11.79
CA ILE A 535 16.56 -40.28 -10.60
C ILE A 535 18.05 -40.09 -10.30
N ARG A 536 18.37 -39.65 -9.07
CA ARG A 536 19.72 -39.73 -8.52
C ARG A 536 19.84 -40.97 -7.66
N LEU A 537 20.73 -41.87 -8.06
CA LEU A 537 21.06 -43.06 -7.29
C LEU A 537 21.81 -42.67 -6.01
N GLU A 538 21.29 -43.08 -4.86
CA GLU A 538 21.98 -42.98 -3.57
C GLU A 538 22.57 -44.34 -3.20
N THR A 539 23.89 -44.48 -3.33
CA THR A 539 24.59 -45.66 -2.81
C THR A 539 25.19 -45.32 -1.45
N THR A 540 24.64 -45.91 -0.39
CA THR A 540 25.26 -45.87 0.95
C THR A 540 26.44 -46.83 0.97
N LEU A 541 27.66 -46.29 0.87
CA LEU A 541 28.88 -47.07 1.11
C LEU A 541 29.04 -47.28 2.63
N SER A 542 28.61 -48.43 3.15
CA SER A 542 29.03 -48.85 4.48
C SER A 542 30.52 -49.21 4.44
N GLY A 543 31.38 -48.29 4.85
CA GLY A 543 32.80 -48.58 5.06
C GLY A 543 32.93 -49.65 6.15
N GLY A 544 33.55 -50.79 5.79
CA GLY A 544 33.93 -51.85 6.73
C GLY A 544 35.17 -51.52 7.54
#